data_AF-A0A4V2B0R9-F1
#
_entry.id   AF-A0A4V2B0R9-F1
#
_cell.length_a   1.000
_cell.length_b   1.000
_cell.length_c   1.000
_cell.angle_alpha   90.00
_cell.angle_beta   90.00
_cell.angle_gamma   90.00
#
_symmetry.space_group_name_H-M   'P 1'
#
loop_
_entity.id
_entity.type
_entity.pdbx_description
1 polymer ?
#
loop_
_entity_poly.entity_id
_entity_poly.type
_entity_poly.pdbx_seq_one_letter_code
_entity_poly.pdbx_strand_id
1 'polypeptide(L)'
;MATMDIPNILQKSTSLSADQIRSVLKNPSVLRPVSIGEALSHKEYTSAEELVSELCKEMGVDFIKDIPIGDISADLVRDIPINYAKQNSVLPYKEELEQVTVLSSNPLNLKALDDLRVLFGKKIRPLVTTNAKIQDAINRVYEKSTANLT
;
A
#
# COMPACT_ATOMS: atom_id res chain seq x y z
N MET A 1 -24.32 6.97 -19.39
CA MET A 1 -23.70 5.98 -18.49
C MET A 1 -22.32 6.50 -18.18
N ALA A 2 -22.07 6.91 -16.93
CA ALA A 2 -20.80 7.50 -16.55
C ALA A 2 -19.74 6.38 -16.54
N THR A 3 -18.99 6.27 -17.64
CA THR A 3 -17.76 5.49 -17.68
C THR A 3 -16.83 6.10 -16.65
N MET A 4 -16.82 5.55 -15.43
CA MET A 4 -15.80 5.92 -14.46
C MET A 4 -14.45 5.62 -15.09
N ASP A 5 -13.59 6.62 -15.22
CA ASP A 5 -12.22 6.44 -15.71
C ASP A 5 -11.41 5.65 -14.68
N ILE A 6 -11.60 4.32 -14.64
CA ILE A 6 -10.86 3.34 -13.81
C ILE A 6 -9.37 3.71 -13.71
N PRO A 7 -8.63 3.92 -14.82
CA PRO A 7 -7.21 4.26 -14.75
C PRO A 7 -6.94 5.61 -14.08
N ASN A 8 -7.78 6.63 -14.30
CA ASN A 8 -7.61 7.95 -13.71
C ASN A 8 -7.90 7.92 -12.20
N ILE A 9 -8.91 7.16 -11.79
CA ILE A 9 -9.25 6.97 -10.38
C ILE A 9 -8.13 6.25 -9.65
N LEU A 10 -7.63 5.14 -10.22
CA LEU A 10 -6.49 4.41 -9.67
C LEU A 10 -5.27 5.29 -9.55
N GLN A 11 -4.99 6.12 -10.56
CA GLN A 11 -3.86 7.03 -10.55
C GLN A 11 -3.97 8.11 -9.47
N LYS A 12 -5.20 8.57 -9.16
CA LYS A 12 -5.42 9.55 -8.09
C LYS A 12 -5.35 8.93 -6.69
N SER A 13 -5.78 7.67 -6.55
CA SER A 13 -5.88 7.00 -5.25
C SER A 13 -4.64 6.20 -4.86
N THR A 14 -3.84 5.77 -5.83
CA THR A 14 -2.61 4.98 -5.63
C THR A 14 -1.38 5.77 -6.08
N SER A 15 -0.19 5.36 -5.62
CA SER A 15 1.08 5.96 -6.10
C SER A 15 1.59 5.31 -7.40
N LEU A 16 0.72 4.64 -8.15
CA LEU A 16 1.08 3.96 -9.39
C LEU A 16 1.10 4.95 -10.56
N SER A 17 2.12 4.86 -11.41
CA SER A 17 2.17 5.62 -12.68
C SER A 17 1.18 5.05 -13.70
N ALA A 18 0.77 5.85 -14.68
CA ALA A 18 -0.14 5.42 -15.75
C ALA A 18 0.34 4.13 -16.47
N ASP A 19 1.65 3.99 -16.67
CA ASP A 19 2.26 2.79 -17.24
C ASP A 19 2.15 1.57 -16.32
N GLN A 20 2.38 1.75 -15.02
CA GLN A 20 2.23 0.70 -14.01
C GLN A 20 0.77 0.24 -13.92
N ILE A 21 -0.18 1.18 -13.94
CA ILE A 21 -1.62 0.86 -13.95
C ILE A 21 -1.96 0.04 -15.19
N ARG A 22 -1.52 0.45 -16.38
CA ARG A 22 -1.74 -0.31 -17.61
C ARG A 22 -1.15 -1.71 -17.55
N SER A 23 0.06 -1.84 -16.99
CA SER A 23 0.73 -3.12 -16.80
C SER A 23 -0.05 -4.03 -15.84
N VAL A 24 -0.48 -3.49 -14.69
CA VAL A 24 -1.30 -4.20 -13.71
C VAL A 24 -2.65 -4.62 -14.31
N LEU A 25 -3.33 -3.74 -15.03
CA LEU A 25 -4.63 -4.06 -15.65
C LEU A 25 -4.52 -5.16 -16.71
N LYS A 26 -3.35 -5.32 -17.35
CA LYS A 26 -3.05 -6.39 -18.29
C LYS A 26 -2.62 -7.69 -17.62
N ASN A 27 -2.24 -7.65 -16.35
CA ASN A 27 -1.87 -8.86 -15.64
C ASN A 27 -3.11 -9.74 -15.43
N PRO A 28 -2.93 -11.07 -15.44
CA PRO A 28 -4.00 -11.99 -15.09
C PRO A 28 -4.36 -11.84 -13.61
N SER A 29 -5.65 -11.86 -13.33
CA SER A 29 -6.16 -11.84 -11.96
C SER A 29 -5.81 -13.13 -11.24
N VAL A 30 -5.49 -13.04 -9.96
CA VAL A 30 -5.25 -14.21 -9.10
C VAL A 30 -6.57 -14.92 -8.76
N LEU A 31 -7.68 -14.18 -8.76
CA LEU A 31 -9.01 -14.69 -8.43
C LEU A 31 -9.74 -15.38 -9.59
N ARG A 32 -9.44 -14.99 -10.84
CA ARG A 32 -10.20 -15.40 -12.02
C ARG A 32 -9.29 -15.53 -13.25
N PRO A 33 -9.64 -16.37 -14.24
CA PRO A 33 -8.88 -16.53 -15.47
C PRO A 33 -9.15 -15.39 -16.48
N VAL A 34 -9.20 -14.14 -16.01
CA VAL A 34 -9.36 -12.93 -16.82
C VAL A 34 -8.29 -11.91 -16.45
N SER A 35 -8.17 -10.84 -17.23
CA SER A 35 -7.27 -9.74 -16.88
C SER A 35 -7.88 -8.89 -15.76
N ILE A 36 -7.04 -8.32 -14.90
CA ILE A 36 -7.48 -7.47 -13.80
C ILE A 36 -8.34 -6.30 -14.31
N GLY A 37 -7.98 -5.70 -15.44
CA GLY A 37 -8.79 -4.64 -16.05
C GLY A 37 -10.17 -5.08 -16.48
N GLU A 38 -10.32 -6.30 -16.99
CA GLU A 38 -11.63 -6.84 -17.35
C GLU A 38 -12.47 -7.15 -16.11
N ALA A 39 -11.88 -7.77 -15.10
CA ALA A 39 -12.56 -8.07 -13.85
C ALA A 39 -13.02 -6.80 -13.12
N LEU A 40 -12.22 -5.73 -13.15
CA LEU A 40 -12.65 -4.43 -12.65
C LEU A 40 -13.79 -3.84 -13.49
N SER A 41 -13.74 -3.95 -14.82
CA SER A 41 -14.85 -3.49 -15.69
C SER A 41 -16.15 -4.27 -15.50
N HIS A 42 -16.09 -5.51 -14.98
CA HIS A 42 -17.27 -6.33 -14.69
C HIS A 42 -18.03 -5.90 -13.42
N LYS A 43 -17.43 -5.05 -12.58
CA LYS A 43 -18.03 -4.55 -11.34
C LYS A 43 -18.26 -3.05 -11.42
N GLU A 44 -19.41 -2.59 -10.91
CA GLU A 44 -19.62 -1.18 -10.69
C GLU A 44 -19.02 -0.79 -9.33
N TYR A 45 -18.22 0.26 -9.31
CA TYR A 45 -17.63 0.81 -8.09
C TYR A 45 -18.29 2.13 -7.74
N THR A 46 -18.64 2.31 -6.47
CA THR A 46 -19.26 3.56 -6.03
C THR A 46 -18.22 4.62 -5.70
N SER A 47 -17.03 4.17 -5.27
CA SER A 47 -15.94 5.01 -4.79
C SER A 47 -14.59 4.50 -5.26
N ALA A 48 -13.63 5.42 -5.34
CA ALA A 48 -12.25 5.12 -5.68
C ALA A 48 -11.61 4.07 -4.75
N GLU A 49 -11.97 4.10 -3.46
CA GLU A 49 -11.50 3.15 -2.46
C GLU A 49 -11.99 1.72 -2.70
N GLU A 50 -13.23 1.55 -3.16
CA GLU A 50 -13.76 0.23 -3.52
C GLU A 50 -13.00 -0.35 -4.71
N LEU A 51 -12.73 0.50 -5.70
CA LEU A 51 -12.01 0.13 -6.91
C LEU A 51 -10.57 -0.30 -6.59
N VAL A 52 -9.86 0.45 -5.74
CA VAL A 52 -8.50 0.08 -5.27
C VAL A 52 -8.52 -1.20 -4.44
N SER A 53 -9.50 -1.35 -3.54
CA SER A 53 -9.64 -2.56 -2.72
C SER A 53 -9.83 -3.80 -3.59
N GLU A 54 -10.67 -3.72 -4.62
CA GLU A 54 -10.90 -4.83 -5.52
C GLU A 54 -9.69 -5.11 -6.41
N LEU A 55 -9.00 -4.07 -6.90
CA LEU A 55 -7.73 -4.21 -7.62
C LEU A 55 -6.70 -5.00 -6.80
N CYS A 56 -6.60 -4.71 -5.50
CA CYS A 56 -5.66 -5.38 -4.62
C CYS A 56 -6.00 -6.86 -4.45
N LYS A 57 -7.28 -7.20 -4.25
CA LYS A 57 -7.73 -8.60 -4.19
C LYS A 57 -7.44 -9.35 -5.47
N GLU A 58 -7.67 -8.71 -6.61
CA GLU A 58 -7.40 -9.23 -7.94
C GLU A 58 -5.90 -9.50 -8.16
N MET A 59 -5.02 -8.67 -7.61
CA MET A 59 -3.57 -8.91 -7.57
C MET A 59 -3.14 -9.92 -6.49
N GLY A 60 -4.02 -10.33 -5.58
CA GLY A 60 -3.68 -11.18 -4.44
C GLY A 60 -2.83 -10.47 -3.37
N VAL A 61 -2.91 -9.13 -3.28
CA VAL A 61 -2.23 -8.33 -2.26
C VAL A 61 -3.22 -7.87 -1.19
N ASP A 62 -2.80 -7.90 0.07
CA ASP A 62 -3.61 -7.41 1.19
C ASP A 62 -3.80 -5.89 1.09
N PHE A 63 -5.04 -5.41 1.23
CA PHE A 63 -5.36 -3.98 1.25
C PHE A 63 -5.98 -3.57 2.58
N ILE A 64 -5.52 -2.44 3.13
CA ILE A 64 -6.11 -1.84 4.33
C ILE A 64 -6.62 -0.42 4.06
N LYS A 65 -7.89 -0.20 4.42
CA LYS A 65 -8.53 1.12 4.32
C LYS A 65 -8.16 2.05 5.47
N ASP A 66 -7.98 1.49 6.66
CA ASP A 66 -7.76 2.25 7.89
C ASP A 66 -6.60 1.65 8.65
N ILE A 67 -5.57 2.47 8.84
CA ILE A 67 -4.33 2.06 9.48
C ILE A 67 -4.44 2.42 10.96
N PRO A 68 -4.56 1.45 11.88
CA PRO A 68 -4.60 1.74 13.30
C PRO A 68 -3.20 2.12 13.78
N ILE A 69 -2.89 3.40 13.71
CA ILE A 69 -1.66 4.01 14.23
C ILE A 69 -1.44 3.76 15.74
N GLY A 70 -2.49 3.39 16.47
CA GLY A 70 -2.42 2.99 17.87
C GLY A 70 -1.57 1.74 18.07
N ASP A 71 -1.72 0.75 17.19
CA ASP A 71 -1.06 -0.54 17.22
C ASP A 71 0.37 -0.51 16.66
N ILE A 72 0.73 0.54 15.91
CA ILE A 72 2.08 0.66 15.34
C ILE A 72 3.07 0.99 16.46
N SER A 73 4.07 0.12 16.63
CA SER A 73 5.17 0.32 17.57
C SER A 73 6.12 1.41 17.06
N ALA A 74 6.37 2.42 17.90
CA ALA A 74 7.31 3.51 17.59
C ALA A 74 8.74 3.00 17.34
N ASP A 75 9.13 1.87 17.93
CA ASP A 75 10.44 1.27 17.74
C ASP A 75 10.68 0.81 16.28
N LEU A 76 9.63 0.43 15.55
CA LEU A 76 9.73 0.01 14.15
C LEU A 76 10.06 1.14 13.19
N VAL A 77 9.60 2.36 13.51
CA VAL A 77 9.87 3.55 12.69
C VAL A 77 11.05 4.35 13.22
N ARG A 78 11.62 3.95 14.35
CA ARG A 78 12.72 4.67 15.00
C ARG A 78 13.99 4.67 14.16
N ASP A 79 14.28 3.54 13.51
CA ASP A 79 15.46 3.38 12.64
C ASP A 79 15.23 3.92 11.22
N ILE A 80 13.99 4.27 10.88
CA ILE A 80 13.62 4.75 9.55
C ILE A 80 13.42 6.26 9.63
N PRO A 81 14.10 7.07 8.80
CA PRO A 81 13.86 8.51 8.78
C PRO A 81 12.55 8.84 8.05
N ILE A 82 11.79 9.82 8.56
CA ILE A 82 10.49 10.23 8.01
C ILE A 82 10.55 10.57 6.52
N ASN A 83 11.65 11.18 6.07
CA ASN A 83 11.84 11.49 4.67
C ASN A 83 11.90 10.24 3.79
N TYR A 84 12.56 9.17 4.27
CA TYR A 84 12.62 7.91 3.54
C TYR A 84 11.25 7.23 3.46
N ALA A 85 10.53 7.19 4.58
CA ALA A 85 9.17 6.66 4.64
C ALA A 85 8.22 7.42 3.69
N LYS A 86 8.28 8.75 3.66
CA LYS A 86 7.47 9.59 2.76
C LYS A 86 7.85 9.43 1.29
N GLN A 87 9.14 9.45 0.97
CA GLN A 87 9.63 9.32 -0.40
C GLN A 87 9.29 7.97 -1.02
N ASN A 88 9.50 6.89 -0.27
CA ASN A 88 9.20 5.54 -0.75
C ASN A 88 7.75 5.12 -0.51
N SER A 89 6.98 5.94 0.23
CA SER A 89 5.64 5.63 0.69
C SER A 89 5.57 4.24 1.30
N VAL A 90 6.42 4.02 2.31
CA VAL A 90 6.51 2.77 3.07
C VAL A 90 6.48 3.06 4.57
N LEU A 91 5.78 2.21 5.32
CA LEU A 91 5.65 2.34 6.76
C LEU A 91 5.54 0.94 7.39
N PRO A 92 6.48 0.52 8.25
CA PRO A 92 6.32 -0.72 8.99
C PRO A 92 5.12 -0.61 9.93
N TYR A 93 4.24 -1.59 9.87
CA TYR A 93 2.99 -1.61 10.62
C TYR A 93 3.09 -2.52 11.84
N LYS A 94 3.57 -3.75 11.63
CA LYS A 94 3.67 -4.74 12.69
C LYS A 94 4.86 -5.66 12.44
N GLU A 95 5.69 -5.83 13.44
CA GLU A 95 6.73 -6.87 13.44
C GLU A 95 6.24 -8.08 14.20
N GLU A 96 6.41 -9.26 13.60
CA GLU A 96 6.21 -10.56 14.24
C GLU A 96 7.53 -11.34 14.26
N LEU A 97 7.52 -12.55 14.82
CA LEU A 97 8.73 -13.36 15.01
C LEU A 97 9.45 -13.69 13.69
N GLU A 98 8.70 -14.06 12.65
CA GLU A 98 9.25 -14.50 11.35
C GLU A 98 9.00 -13.52 10.19
N GLN A 99 8.12 -12.54 10.38
CA GLN A 99 7.72 -11.61 9.32
C GLN A 99 7.39 -10.21 9.84
N VAL A 100 7.59 -9.21 9.00
CA VAL A 100 7.23 -7.80 9.24
C VAL A 100 6.22 -7.37 8.21
N THR A 101 5.07 -6.90 8.68
CA THR A 101 4.03 -6.29 7.84
C THR A 101 4.40 -4.86 7.56
N VAL A 102 4.53 -4.51 6.28
CA VAL A 102 4.92 -3.17 5.83
C VAL A 102 3.81 -2.62 4.96
N LEU A 103 3.31 -1.45 5.34
CA LEU A 103 2.38 -0.69 4.54
C LEU A 103 3.12 -0.02 3.38
N SER A 104 2.57 -0.11 2.18
CA SER A 104 3.05 0.65 1.04
C SER A 104 1.89 1.14 0.19
N SER A 105 2.04 2.32 -0.42
CA SER A 105 1.09 2.74 -1.46
C SER A 105 1.39 2.12 -2.82
N ASN A 106 2.56 1.50 -2.98
CA ASN A 106 2.98 0.86 -4.21
C ASN A 106 3.61 -0.51 -3.92
N PRO A 107 2.85 -1.62 -4.06
CA PRO A 107 3.38 -2.97 -3.85
C PRO A 107 4.46 -3.36 -4.84
N LEU A 108 4.56 -2.66 -5.99
CA LEU A 108 5.58 -2.91 -7.01
C LEU A 108 6.92 -2.24 -6.68
N ASN A 109 6.99 -1.43 -5.61
CA ASN A 109 8.24 -0.84 -5.15
C ASN A 109 9.10 -1.86 -4.38
N LEU A 110 9.58 -2.88 -5.09
CA LEU A 110 10.40 -3.95 -4.54
C LEU A 110 11.66 -3.43 -3.86
N LYS A 111 12.20 -2.29 -4.31
CA LYS A 111 13.42 -1.71 -3.75
C LYS A 111 13.25 -1.29 -2.29
N ALA A 112 12.15 -0.63 -1.96
CA ALA A 112 11.87 -0.25 -0.58
C ALA A 112 11.54 -1.47 0.30
N LEU A 113 10.86 -2.47 -0.26
CA LEU A 113 10.58 -3.72 0.45
C LEU A 113 11.86 -4.53 0.72
N ASP A 114 12.80 -4.57 -0.21
CA ASP A 114 14.08 -5.25 -0.06
C ASP A 114 14.96 -4.58 1.01
N ASP A 115 15.01 -3.25 1.00
CA ASP A 115 15.74 -2.45 2.00
C ASP A 115 15.20 -2.70 3.42
N LEU A 116 13.87 -2.71 3.59
CA LEU A 116 13.24 -3.07 4.87
C LEU A 116 13.49 -4.53 5.24
N ARG A 117 13.50 -5.44 4.26
CA ARG A 117 13.85 -6.86 4.51
C ARG A 117 15.25 -7.00 5.08
N VAL A 118 16.21 -6.25 4.55
CA VAL A 118 17.59 -6.23 5.04
C VAL A 118 17.68 -5.57 6.41
N LEU A 119 16.96 -4.46 6.62
CA LEU A 119 16.94 -3.72 7.89
C LEU A 119 16.37 -4.55 9.04
N PHE A 120 15.23 -5.22 8.83
CA PHE A 120 14.59 -6.06 9.85
C PHE A 120 15.14 -7.50 9.91
N GLY A 121 15.82 -7.97 8.87
CA GLY A 121 16.32 -9.35 8.77
C GLY A 121 15.22 -10.42 8.73
N LYS A 122 13.99 -10.05 8.40
CA LYS A 122 12.78 -10.90 8.44
C LYS A 122 12.03 -10.87 7.11
N LYS A 123 11.08 -11.79 6.91
CA LYS A 123 10.23 -11.79 5.71
C LYS A 123 9.34 -10.54 5.70
N ILE A 124 9.29 -9.81 4.60
CA ILE A 124 8.40 -8.65 4.49
C ILE A 124 7.08 -9.06 3.86
N ARG A 125 5.98 -8.77 4.55
CA ARG A 125 4.62 -8.88 4.02
C ARG A 125 4.15 -7.48 3.59
N PRO A 126 4.15 -7.16 2.29
CA PRO A 126 3.66 -5.88 1.82
C PRO A 126 2.15 -5.83 1.97
N LEU A 127 1.65 -4.71 2.46
CA LEU A 127 0.24 -4.45 2.63
C LEU A 127 -0.09 -3.09 1.98
N VAL A 128 -1.02 -3.09 1.05
CA VAL A 128 -1.30 -1.94 0.19
C VAL A 128 -2.29 -1.01 0.85
N THR A 129 -2.07 0.29 0.71
CA THR A 129 -3.05 1.31 1.11
C THR A 129 -3.04 2.48 0.13
N THR A 130 -3.92 3.46 0.33
CA THR A 130 -3.95 4.65 -0.53
C THR A 130 -2.82 5.61 -0.18
N ASN A 131 -2.39 6.40 -1.16
CA ASN A 131 -1.31 7.38 -0.95
C ASN A 131 -1.66 8.40 0.16
N ALA A 132 -2.92 8.85 0.19
CA ALA A 132 -3.38 9.77 1.23
C ALA A 132 -3.27 9.15 2.64
N LYS A 133 -3.69 7.89 2.80
CA LYS A 133 -3.67 7.19 4.08
C LYS A 133 -2.26 6.89 4.56
N ILE A 134 -1.35 6.45 3.70
CA ILE A 134 0.02 6.17 4.11
C ILE A 134 0.76 7.44 4.53
N GLN A 135 0.56 8.56 3.82
CA GLN A 135 1.20 9.83 4.16
C GLN A 135 0.69 10.36 5.51
N ASP A 136 -0.63 10.29 5.76
CA ASP A 136 -1.21 10.63 7.07
C ASP A 136 -0.69 9.71 8.18
N ALA A 137 -0.67 8.39 7.95
CA ALA A 137 -0.16 7.42 8.91
C ALA A 137 1.32 7.66 9.24
N ILE A 138 2.15 7.94 8.23
CA ILE A 138 3.56 8.30 8.43
C ILE A 138 3.65 9.52 9.34
N ASN A 139 2.95 10.63 9.04
CA ASN A 139 3.01 11.82 9.89
C ASN A 139 2.65 11.50 11.35
N ARG A 140 1.51 10.83 11.57
CA ARG A 140 1.01 10.53 12.92
C ARG A 140 1.91 9.58 13.71
N VAL A 141 2.46 8.56 13.06
CA VAL A 141 3.35 7.59 13.72
C VAL A 141 4.66 8.23 14.14
N TYR A 142 5.22 9.10 13.29
CA TYR A 142 6.44 9.82 13.63
C TYR A 142 6.20 10.88 14.72
N GLU A 143 5.07 11.61 14.68
CA GLU A 143 4.69 12.51 15.77
C GLU A 143 4.60 11.77 17.12
N LYS A 144 3.94 10.61 17.15
CA LYS A 144 3.83 9.75 18.35
C LYS A 144 5.20 9.24 18.82
N SER A 145 6.09 8.89 17.89
CA SER A 145 7.44 8.41 18.21
C SER A 145 8.31 9.53 18.80
N THR A 146 8.22 10.75 18.25
CA THR A 146 8.91 11.91 18.83
C THR A 146 8.34 12.32 20.19
N ALA A 147 7.02 12.21 20.39
CA ALA A 147 6.38 12.52 21.66
C ALA A 147 6.71 11.53 22.79
N ASN A 148 7.07 10.28 22.48
CA ASN A 148 7.54 9.30 23.47
C ASN A 148 8.99 9.53 23.92
N LEU A 149 9.71 10.48 23.30
CA LEU A 149 11.10 10.79 23.61
C LEU A 149 11.27 12.02 24.53
N THR A 150 10.17 12.59 25.04
CA THR A 150 10.15 13.69 26.01
C THR A 150 9.51 13.22 27.32
#